data_AF-A0A4Q3UVS7-F1
#
_entry.id   AF-A0A4Q3UVS7-F1
#
_cell.length_a   1.000
_cell.length_b   1.000
_cell.length_c   1.000
_cell.angle_alpha   90.00
_cell.angle_beta   90.00
_cell.angle_gamma   90.00
#
_symmetry.space_group_name_H-M   'P 1'
#
loop_
_entity.id
_entity.type
_entity.pdbx_description
1 polymer ?
#
loop_
_entity_poly.entity_id
_entity_poly.type
_entity_poly.pdbx_seq_one_letter_code
_entity_poly.pdbx_strand_id
1 'polypeptide(L)'
;DTEMTSVEHGVATTPEFSKQIESGTPMGRRGTPEEVANVYCFLASDEASYVTGAIFAVDGGSVAGKGNLGEEVPEELKQYPAGTLDLKHQFEGRGSLI
;
A
#
# COMPACT_ATOMS: atom_id res chain seq x y z
N ASP A 1 9.58 2.76 25.24
CA ASP A 1 8.20 2.39 24.84
C ASP A 1 8.08 2.10 23.34
N THR A 2 8.94 1.22 22.83
CA THR A 2 8.84 0.72 21.45
C THR A 2 8.86 -0.81 21.48
N GLU A 3 7.82 -1.39 22.05
CA GLU A 3 7.51 -2.83 21.97
C GLU A 3 6.69 -3.09 20.69
N MET A 4 7.25 -2.73 19.53
CA MET A 4 6.71 -3.04 18.20
C MET A 4 7.81 -3.70 17.36
N THR A 5 8.56 -4.63 17.98
CA THR A 5 9.54 -5.46 17.28
C THR A 5 9.58 -6.84 17.91
N SER A 6 8.49 -7.60 17.75
CA SER A 6 8.48 -9.06 17.95
C SER A 6 7.33 -9.64 17.15
N VAL A 7 7.52 -9.69 15.83
CA VAL A 7 6.64 -10.42 14.91
C VAL A 7 6.99 -11.90 14.99
N GLU A 8 6.93 -12.47 16.19
CA GLU A 8 7.22 -13.88 16.42
C GLU A 8 5.96 -14.47 17.05
N HIS A 9 5.04 -14.92 16.17
CA HIS A 9 3.82 -15.67 16.51
C HIS A 9 2.71 -14.89 17.24
N GLY A 10 2.47 -13.63 16.86
CA GLY A 10 1.32 -12.86 17.33
C GLY A 10 0.03 -13.19 16.57
N VAL A 11 -1.12 -13.14 17.26
CA VAL A 11 -2.53 -13.29 16.80
C VAL A 11 -2.83 -12.87 15.34
N ALA A 12 -2.05 -11.92 14.80
CA ALA A 12 -2.05 -11.42 13.43
C ALA A 12 -1.77 -12.44 12.30
N THR A 13 -1.30 -13.66 12.61
CA THR A 13 -1.04 -14.75 11.64
C THR A 13 -2.01 -15.93 11.73
N THR A 14 -3.00 -15.88 12.63
CA THR A 14 -4.04 -16.92 12.64
C THR A 14 -4.87 -16.86 11.35
N PRO A 15 -5.28 -18.00 10.77
CA PRO A 15 -6.12 -18.04 9.58
C PRO A 15 -7.43 -17.25 9.76
N GLU A 16 -8.03 -17.33 10.94
CA GLU A 16 -9.27 -16.64 11.30
C GLU A 16 -9.10 -15.12 11.28
N PHE A 17 -8.01 -14.62 11.87
CA PHE A 17 -7.73 -13.19 11.89
C PHE A 17 -7.35 -12.66 10.51
N SER A 18 -6.61 -13.45 9.73
CA SER A 18 -6.27 -13.10 8.34
C SER A 18 -7.54 -12.97 7.50
N LYS A 19 -8.47 -13.91 7.62
CA LYS A 19 -9.77 -13.86 6.95
C LYS A 19 -10.59 -12.64 7.37
N GLN A 20 -10.55 -12.27 8.65
CA GLN A 20 -11.25 -11.09 9.13
C GLN A 20 -10.68 -9.80 8.51
N ILE A 21 -9.35 -9.67 8.43
CA ILE A 21 -8.71 -8.54 7.74
C ILE A 21 -9.12 -8.51 6.26
N GLU A 22 -9.04 -9.65 5.58
CA GLU A 22 -9.37 -9.75 4.16
C GLU A 22 -10.83 -9.37 3.89
N SER A 23 -11.76 -9.83 4.73
CA SER A 23 -13.18 -9.50 4.61
C SER A 23 -13.45 -7.99 4.72
N GLY A 24 -12.79 -7.32 5.67
CA GLY A 24 -12.95 -5.88 5.88
C GLY A 24 -12.14 -5.00 4.93
N THR A 25 -11.27 -5.58 4.10
CA THR A 25 -10.45 -4.86 3.14
C THR A 25 -11.13 -4.90 1.78
N PRO A 26 -11.52 -3.76 1.17
CA PRO A 26 -12.16 -3.75 -0.15
C PRO A 26 -11.36 -4.40 -1.29
N MET A 27 -10.04 -4.52 -1.17
CA MET A 27 -9.22 -5.29 -2.12
C MET A 27 -9.26 -6.82 -1.88
N GLY A 28 -9.91 -7.30 -0.82
CA GLY A 28 -10.09 -8.72 -0.51
C GLY A 28 -8.81 -9.49 -0.17
N ARG A 29 -7.69 -8.77 0.04
CA ARG A 29 -6.40 -9.33 0.41
C ARG A 29 -5.63 -8.39 1.33
N ARG A 30 -4.60 -8.91 1.99
CA ARG A 30 -3.62 -8.07 2.70
C ARG A 30 -2.76 -7.30 1.70
N GLY A 31 -2.40 -6.07 2.07
CA GLY A 31 -1.38 -5.31 1.37
C GLY A 31 0.01 -5.88 1.63
N THR A 32 0.96 -5.62 0.75
CA THR A 32 2.37 -5.99 0.94
C THR A 32 3.22 -4.78 1.35
N PRO A 33 4.38 -4.99 2.00
CA PRO A 33 5.33 -3.91 2.27
C PRO A 33 5.75 -3.13 1.03
N GLU A 34 5.86 -3.81 -0.12
CA GLU A 34 6.21 -3.21 -1.40
C GLU A 34 5.14 -2.21 -1.84
N GLU A 35 3.85 -2.50 -1.66
CA GLU A 35 2.78 -1.55 -2.03
C GLU A 35 2.85 -0.24 -1.25
N VAL A 36 3.27 -0.30 0.01
CA VAL A 36 3.55 0.89 0.82
C VAL A 36 4.78 1.60 0.28
N ALA A 37 5.89 0.88 0.09
CA ALA A 37 7.13 1.44 -0.45
C ALA A 37 6.92 2.14 -1.80
N ASN A 38 6.05 1.60 -2.67
CA ASN A 38 5.73 2.15 -3.98
C ASN A 38 5.15 3.56 -3.90
N VAL A 39 4.23 3.79 -2.95
CA VAL A 39 3.66 5.12 -2.71
C VAL A 39 4.74 6.08 -2.20
N TYR A 40 5.61 5.62 -1.30
CA TYR A 40 6.74 6.44 -0.84
C TYR A 40 7.72 6.78 -1.96
N CYS A 41 8.04 5.84 -2.85
CA CYS A 41 8.90 6.09 -4.02
C CYS A 41 8.30 7.18 -4.92
N PHE A 42 7.00 7.12 -5.19
CA PHE A 42 6.30 8.19 -5.93
C PHE A 42 6.35 9.54 -5.18
N LEU A 43 6.07 9.55 -3.87
CA LEU A 43 6.08 10.79 -3.09
C LEU A 43 7.47 11.42 -2.97
N ALA A 44 8.52 10.61 -3.05
CA ALA A 44 9.90 11.06 -3.03
C ALA A 44 10.43 11.51 -4.40
N SER A 45 9.65 11.35 -5.47
CA SER A 45 10.09 11.65 -6.82
C SER A 45 9.66 13.03 -7.31
N ASP A 46 10.25 13.49 -8.42
CA ASP A 46 9.96 14.80 -9.02
C ASP A 46 8.49 14.91 -9.51
N GLU A 47 7.87 13.78 -9.83
CA GLU A 47 6.45 13.70 -10.20
C GLU A 47 5.52 14.16 -9.06
N ALA A 48 5.97 14.10 -7.80
CA ALA A 48 5.24 14.59 -6.63
C ALA A 48 5.68 16.00 -6.18
N SER A 49 6.41 16.76 -7.01
CA SER A 49 7.04 18.05 -6.64
C SER A 49 6.10 19.14 -6.09
N TYR A 50 4.78 19.03 -6.29
CA TYR A 50 3.79 19.95 -5.73
C TYR A 50 2.83 19.29 -4.72
N VAL A 51 3.09 18.02 -4.37
CA VAL A 51 2.33 17.29 -3.36
C VAL A 51 2.89 17.62 -1.99
N THR A 52 2.13 18.37 -1.21
CA THR A 52 2.47 18.70 0.18
C THR A 52 1.22 18.77 1.05
N GLY A 53 1.36 18.44 2.33
CA GLY A 53 0.27 18.48 3.31
C GLY A 53 -0.84 17.44 3.11
N ALA A 54 -0.71 16.52 2.16
CA ALA A 54 -1.69 15.48 1.88
C ALA A 54 -1.41 14.21 2.71
N ILE A 55 -2.48 13.48 3.05
CA ILE A 55 -2.42 12.17 3.70
C ILE A 55 -2.82 11.11 2.67
N PHE A 56 -1.93 10.15 2.40
CA PHE A 56 -2.16 9.05 1.46
C PHE A 56 -2.44 7.77 2.24
N ALA A 57 -3.68 7.26 2.15
CA ALA A 57 -4.03 5.96 2.72
C ALA A 57 -3.54 4.83 1.80
N VAL A 58 -2.78 3.88 2.37
CA VAL A 58 -2.28 2.68 1.69
C VAL A 58 -2.78 1.45 2.44
N ASP A 59 -4.09 1.22 2.37
CA ASP A 59 -4.82 0.37 3.32
C ASP A 59 -5.81 -0.59 2.64
N GLY A 60 -5.67 -0.79 1.33
CA GLY A 60 -6.57 -1.60 0.52
C GLY A 60 -8.01 -1.07 0.45
N GLY A 61 -8.23 0.19 0.82
CA GLY A 61 -9.54 0.85 0.87
C GLY A 61 -10.26 0.72 2.21
N SER A 62 -9.64 0.15 3.24
CA SER A 62 -10.32 -0.18 4.50
C SER A 62 -10.89 1.03 5.25
N VAL A 63 -10.30 2.22 5.12
CA VAL A 63 -10.86 3.46 5.71
C VAL A 63 -12.10 3.96 4.95
N ALA A 64 -12.15 3.77 3.62
CA ALA A 64 -13.25 4.25 2.79
C ALA A 64 -14.40 3.24 2.70
N GLY A 65 -14.09 1.95 2.72
CA GLY A 65 -15.04 0.84 2.67
C GLY A 65 -15.81 0.67 3.97
N LYS A 66 -17.00 0.07 3.89
CA LYS A 66 -17.80 -0.30 5.07
C LYS A 66 -18.29 -1.73 4.91
N GLY A 67 -18.18 -2.53 5.98
CA GLY A 67 -18.61 -3.92 5.99
C GLY A 67 -17.60 -4.88 5.34
N ASN A 68 -18.09 -6.05 4.93
CA ASN A 68 -17.25 -7.16 4.46
C ASN A 68 -17.02 -7.15 2.93
N LEU A 69 -16.68 -5.98 2.36
CA LEU A 69 -16.57 -5.81 0.91
C LEU A 69 -15.53 -6.75 0.27
N GLY A 70 -14.50 -7.15 1.03
CA GLY A 70 -13.47 -8.07 0.56
C GLY A 70 -13.97 -9.49 0.28
N GLU A 71 -15.12 -9.89 0.84
CA GLU A 71 -15.73 -11.22 0.59
C GLU A 71 -16.36 -11.31 -0.82
N GLU A 72 -16.77 -10.17 -1.38
CA GLU A 72 -17.44 -10.09 -2.69
C GLU A 72 -16.46 -9.88 -3.85
N VAL A 73 -15.17 -9.63 -3.54
CA VAL A 73 -14.14 -9.40 -4.56
C VAL A 73 -13.84 -10.72 -5.30
N PRO A 74 -13.95 -10.77 -6.63
CA PRO A 74 -13.52 -11.91 -7.42
C PRO A 74 -12.02 -12.22 -7.21
N GLU A 75 -11.66 -13.50 -7.14
CA GLU A 75 -10.27 -13.94 -6.88
C GLU A 75 -9.28 -13.38 -7.93
N GLU A 76 -9.71 -13.21 -9.18
CA GLU A 76 -8.90 -12.63 -10.23
C GLU A 76 -8.49 -11.18 -9.98
N LEU A 77 -9.19 -10.45 -9.10
CA LEU A 77 -8.87 -9.08 -8.73
C LEU A 77 -8.01 -8.98 -7.47
N LYS A 78 -7.85 -10.08 -6.72
CA LYS A 78 -7.00 -10.16 -5.51
C LYS A 78 -5.52 -10.38 -5.84
N GLN A 79 -5.05 -9.79 -6.94
CA GLN A 79 -3.68 -9.98 -7.40
C GLN A 79 -2.71 -9.06 -6.66
N TYR A 80 -1.54 -9.60 -6.35
CA TYR A 80 -0.40 -8.83 -5.86
C TYR A 80 0.31 -8.16 -7.04
N PRO A 81 0.88 -6.96 -6.86
CA PRO A 81 1.74 -6.39 -7.88
C PRO A 81 2.91 -7.35 -8.18
N ALA A 82 3.44 -7.30 -9.39
CA ALA A 82 4.53 -8.18 -9.85
C ALA A 82 5.87 -8.00 -9.09
N GLY A 83 5.91 -7.16 -8.05
CA GLY A 83 7.09 -6.91 -7.21
C GLY A 83 8.13 -5.98 -7.84
N THR A 84 7.94 -5.55 -9.08
CA THR A 84 8.89 -4.68 -9.80
C THR A 84 8.23 -3.36 -10.16
N LEU A 85 8.86 -2.23 -9.79
CA LEU A 85 8.49 -0.92 -10.34
C LEU A 85 9.43 -0.53 -11.47
N ASP A 86 8.84 -0.23 -12.62
CA ASP A 86 9.51 0.50 -13.70
C ASP A 86 9.35 2.01 -13.45
N LEU A 87 10.24 2.57 -12.63
CA LEU A 87 10.26 3.99 -12.32
C LEU A 87 10.96 4.76 -13.44
N LYS A 88 10.17 5.38 -14.32
CA LYS A 88 10.67 6.23 -15.42
C LYS A 88 11.00 7.63 -14.91
N HIS A 89 11.99 7.77 -14.04
CA HIS A 89 12.49 9.09 -13.63
C HIS A 89 13.43 9.64 -14.70
N GLN A 90 12.87 10.35 -15.68
CA GLN A 90 13.63 11.21 -16.59
C GLN A 90 13.12 12.64 -16.49
N PHE A 91 13.93 13.50 -15.87
CA PHE A 91 14.02 14.88 -16.33
C PHE A 91 15.41 15.08 -16.93
N GLU A 92 15.52 14.92 -18.24
CA GLU A 92 16.57 15.63 -18.99
C GLU A 92 16.26 17.14 -18.87
N GLY A 93 16.96 17.78 -17.93
CA GLY A 93 17.32 19.19 -17.99
C GLY A 93 16.27 20.21 -17.57
N ARG A 94 16.42 20.78 -16.36
CA ARG A 94 16.39 22.24 -16.12
C ARG A 94 17.38 22.64 -15.03
N GLY A 95 18.64 22.25 -15.23
CA GLY A 95 19.80 22.95 -14.67
C GLY A 95 20.34 23.95 -15.69
N SER A 96 19.49 24.89 -16.12
CA SER A 96 19.95 26.12 -16.79
C SER A 96 19.32 27.28 -16.05
N LEU A 97 20.01 27.72 -15.01
CA LEU A 97 19.91 29.07 -14.49
C LEU A 97 21.33 29.66 -14.59
N ILE A 98 21.42 30.71 -15.41
CA ILE A 98 22.37 31.83 -15.43
C ILE A 98 23.41 31.89 -14.30
#